data_AF-A0A550GKU9-F1
#
_entry.id   AF-A0A550GKU9-F1
#
_cell.length_a   1.000
_cell.length_b   1.000
_cell.length_c   1.000
_cell.angle_alpha   90.00
_cell.angle_beta   90.00
_cell.angle_gamma   90.00
#
_symmetry.space_group_name_H-M   'P 1'
#
loop_
_entity.id
_entity.type
_entity.pdbx_description
1 polymer ?
#
loop_
_entity_poly.entity_id
_entity_poly.type
_entity_poly.pdbx_seq_one_letter_code
_entity_poly.pdbx_strand_id
1 'polypeptide(L)'
;MVGRVRARDFGVVLGDLEKGDLNAITDVEGVGVGHSTVISGDDVRTGVTAIVPHQGNPFEDKVIAAVDLFNAYGKATGLPQIMFEGVLEVPIMLTET
;
A
#
# COMPACT_ATOMS: atom_id res chain seq x y z
N MET A 1 11.20 13.32 20.70
CA MET A 1 10.17 13.66 19.71
C MET A 1 8.98 12.76 19.96
N VAL A 2 7.80 13.32 20.23
CA VAL A 2 6.57 12.51 20.22
C VAL A 2 6.35 12.14 18.75
N GLY A 3 6.35 10.84 18.43
CA GLY A 3 6.05 10.37 17.08
C GLY A 3 4.66 10.85 16.64
N ARG A 4 4.36 10.79 15.34
CA ARG A 4 3.02 11.13 14.83
C ARG A 4 1.98 10.23 15.52
N VAL A 5 1.07 10.86 16.27
CA VAL A 5 0.00 10.16 17.00
C VAL A 5 -1.00 9.50 16.04
N ARG A 6 -1.63 8.42 16.50
CA ARG A 6 -2.62 7.60 15.79
C ARG A 6 -3.94 7.57 16.55
N ALA A 7 -5.02 7.16 15.90
CA ALA A 7 -6.36 7.14 16.50
C ALA A 7 -6.44 6.39 17.84
N ARG A 8 -5.75 5.25 17.95
CA ARG A 8 -5.72 4.44 19.18
C ARG A 8 -5.02 5.13 20.35
N ASP A 9 -4.10 6.06 20.10
CA ASP A 9 -3.45 6.85 21.16
C ASP A 9 -4.45 7.80 21.85
N PHE A 10 -5.61 8.04 21.22
CA PHE A 10 -6.76 8.78 21.77
C PHE A 10 -7.89 7.88 22.27
N GLY A 11 -7.67 6.57 22.38
CA GLY A 11 -8.70 5.61 22.82
C GLY A 11 -9.75 5.26 21.78
N VAL A 12 -9.58 5.68 20.52
CA VAL A 12 -10.49 5.29 19.43
C VAL A 12 -10.09 3.91 18.92
N VAL A 13 -10.88 2.90 19.28
CA VAL A 13 -10.72 1.51 18.86
C VAL A 13 -11.74 1.17 17.78
N LEU A 14 -11.26 0.60 16.66
CA LEU A 14 -12.08 0.21 15.52
C LEU A 14 -12.07 -1.32 15.41
N GLY A 15 -13.27 -1.91 15.37
CA GLY A 15 -13.46 -3.37 15.31
C GLY A 15 -13.09 -4.09 16.61
N ASP A 16 -13.26 -5.41 16.60
CA ASP A 16 -13.10 -6.27 17.79
C ASP A 16 -11.79 -7.10 17.78
N LEU A 17 -11.01 -7.04 16.69
CA LEU A 17 -9.76 -7.80 16.55
C LEU A 17 -8.56 -7.05 17.12
N GLU A 18 -7.63 -7.82 17.70
CA GLU A 18 -6.31 -7.32 18.11
C GLU A 18 -5.49 -6.91 16.88
N LYS A 19 -4.71 -5.84 17.04
CA LYS A 19 -3.78 -5.36 16.01
C LYS A 19 -2.46 -6.11 16.06
N GLY A 20 -1.71 -6.08 14.96
CA GLY A 20 -0.29 -6.43 14.97
C GLY A 20 0.55 -5.46 15.81
N ASP A 21 1.84 -5.76 15.96
CA ASP A 21 2.76 -4.99 16.79
C ASP A 21 2.87 -3.54 16.31
N LEU A 22 3.08 -3.36 15.00
CA LEU A 22 3.23 -2.07 14.36
C LEU A 22 1.89 -1.40 14.07
N ASN A 23 0.77 -2.12 14.06
CA ASN A 23 -0.54 -1.64 13.59
C ASN A 23 -0.49 -1.15 12.13
N ALA A 24 0.20 -1.88 11.26
CA ALA A 24 0.48 -1.48 9.89
C ALA A 24 0.46 -2.68 8.95
N ILE A 25 0.37 -2.43 7.64
CA ILE A 25 0.43 -3.51 6.63
C ILE A 25 1.73 -4.33 6.68
N THR A 26 2.82 -3.71 7.15
CA THR A 26 4.13 -4.36 7.34
C THR A 26 4.18 -5.32 8.54
N ASP A 27 3.09 -5.46 9.30
CA ASP A 27 2.94 -6.57 10.25
C ASP A 27 2.79 -7.92 9.51
N VAL A 28 2.45 -7.90 8.21
CA VAL A 28 2.55 -9.09 7.34
C VAL A 28 4.01 -9.32 6.98
N GLU A 29 4.54 -10.48 7.35
CA GLU A 29 5.95 -10.81 7.12
C GLU A 29 6.35 -10.67 5.64
N GLY A 30 7.50 -10.01 5.41
CA GLY A 30 8.03 -9.76 4.07
C GLY A 30 7.48 -8.51 3.39
N VAL A 31 6.27 -8.04 3.73
CA VAL A 31 5.67 -6.85 3.12
C VAL A 31 6.48 -5.60 3.47
N GLY A 32 6.79 -4.79 2.46
CA GLY A 32 7.52 -3.53 2.62
C GLY A 32 6.75 -2.35 2.06
N VAL A 33 6.95 -1.17 2.66
CA VAL A 33 6.36 0.10 2.20
C VAL A 33 7.46 1.16 2.11
N GLY A 34 7.50 1.89 1.01
CA GLY A 34 8.42 3.01 0.79
C GLY A 34 7.68 4.25 0.28
N HIS A 35 8.21 5.43 0.61
CA HIS A 35 7.65 6.71 0.18
C HIS A 35 8.73 7.59 -0.43
N SER A 36 8.36 8.32 -1.49
CA SER A 36 9.09 9.48 -1.99
C SER A 36 8.16 10.68 -1.96
N THR A 37 8.53 11.71 -1.23
CA THR A 37 7.71 12.92 -1.05
C THR A 37 8.40 14.11 -1.70
N VAL A 38 7.70 14.79 -2.59
CA VAL A 38 8.18 15.98 -3.29
C VAL A 38 7.40 17.19 -2.83
N ILE A 39 8.08 18.06 -2.09
CA ILE A 39 7.58 19.36 -1.65
C ILE A 39 8.55 20.40 -2.20
N SER A 40 8.10 21.17 -3.19
CA SER A 40 8.92 22.20 -3.85
C SER A 40 8.09 23.46 -4.11
N GLY A 41 8.72 24.62 -3.95
CA GLY A 41 8.06 25.92 -4.10
C GLY A 41 6.74 26.02 -3.31
N ASP A 42 5.81 26.79 -3.86
CA ASP A 42 4.52 27.07 -3.22
C ASP A 42 3.41 26.08 -3.62
N ASP A 43 3.59 25.32 -4.70
CA ASP A 43 2.52 24.57 -5.36
C ASP A 43 2.81 23.08 -5.60
N VAL A 44 4.07 22.62 -5.57
CA VAL A 44 4.39 21.20 -5.78
C VAL A 44 4.24 20.43 -4.46
N ARG A 45 3.19 19.61 -4.37
CA ARG A 45 2.92 18.71 -3.24
C ARG A 45 2.53 17.33 -3.76
N THR A 46 3.51 16.57 -4.22
CA THR A 46 3.30 15.26 -4.85
C THR A 46 4.22 14.19 -4.26
N GLY A 47 4.13 12.95 -4.75
CA GLY A 47 4.99 11.86 -4.34
C GLY A 47 4.48 10.52 -4.83
N VAL A 48 5.27 9.49 -4.52
CA VAL A 48 4.96 8.10 -4.85
C VAL A 48 5.04 7.27 -3.58
N THR A 49 4.12 6.32 -3.43
CA THR A 49 4.22 5.24 -2.44
C THR A 49 4.37 3.91 -3.17
N ALA A 50 5.33 3.10 -2.73
CA ALA A 50 5.55 1.75 -3.23
C ALA A 50 5.23 0.75 -2.13
N ILE A 51 4.56 -0.35 -2.50
CA ILE A 51 4.31 -1.49 -1.62
C ILE A 51 4.86 -2.74 -2.32
N VAL A 52 5.77 -3.44 -1.67
CA VAL A 52 6.30 -4.73 -2.14
C VAL A 52 5.62 -5.86 -1.38
N PRO A 53 5.17 -6.94 -2.07
CA PRO A 53 4.49 -8.05 -1.41
C PRO A 53 5.46 -8.91 -0.57
N HIS A 54 6.75 -8.88 -0.92
CA HIS A 54 7.86 -9.49 -0.17
C HIS A 54 9.18 -8.79 -0.54
N GLN A 55 10.29 -9.17 0.11
CA GLN A 55 11.61 -8.56 -0.11
C GLN A 55 12.37 -9.10 -1.34
N GLY A 56 11.93 -10.24 -1.91
CA GLY A 56 12.48 -10.83 -3.14
C GLY A 56 11.98 -10.16 -4.44
N ASN A 57 12.20 -10.82 -5.58
CA ASN A 57 11.77 -10.34 -6.90
C ASN A 57 10.32 -10.82 -7.20
N PRO A 58 9.31 -9.92 -7.20
CA PRO A 58 7.92 -10.34 -7.36
C PRO A 58 7.61 -10.93 -8.75
N PHE A 59 8.46 -10.69 -9.75
CA PHE A 59 8.27 -11.28 -11.08
C PHE A 59 8.60 -12.78 -11.10
N GLU A 60 9.64 -13.16 -10.37
CA GLU A 60 10.10 -14.54 -10.21
C GLU A 60 9.23 -15.29 -9.18
N ASP A 61 8.95 -14.64 -8.04
CA ASP A 61 8.20 -15.21 -6.91
C ASP A 61 6.81 -14.55 -6.79
N LYS A 62 5.91 -14.82 -7.73
CA LYS A 62 4.59 -14.18 -7.77
C LYS A 62 3.73 -14.48 -6.52
N VAL A 63 2.91 -13.52 -6.10
CA VAL A 63 1.92 -13.73 -5.02
C VAL A 63 0.50 -13.75 -5.55
N ILE A 64 -0.38 -14.51 -4.91
CA ILE A 64 -1.81 -14.54 -5.25
C ILE A 64 -2.43 -13.16 -4.98
N ALA A 65 -3.20 -12.66 -5.94
CA ALA A 65 -3.84 -11.36 -5.85
C ALA A 65 -5.22 -11.35 -6.52
N ALA A 66 -6.05 -10.39 -6.11
CA ALA A 66 -7.36 -10.15 -6.69
C ALA A 66 -7.66 -8.65 -6.69
N VAL A 67 -8.57 -8.23 -7.56
CA VAL A 67 -9.01 -6.84 -7.70
C VAL A 67 -10.53 -6.82 -7.67
N ASP A 68 -11.09 -5.88 -6.92
CA ASP A 68 -12.52 -5.56 -6.93
C ASP A 68 -12.71 -4.08 -7.27
N LEU A 69 -13.61 -3.80 -8.22
CA LEU A 69 -13.86 -2.44 -8.71
C LEU A 69 -15.19 -1.92 -8.17
N PHE A 70 -15.16 -1.33 -6.98
CA PHE A 70 -16.37 -0.75 -6.37
C PHE A 70 -16.93 0.45 -7.15
N ASN A 71 -16.07 1.44 -7.43
CA ASN A 71 -16.40 2.57 -8.30
C ASN A 71 -15.19 2.93 -9.16
N ALA A 72 -15.26 2.63 -10.46
CA ALA A 72 -14.13 2.71 -11.37
C ALA A 72 -13.87 4.13 -11.94
N TYR A 73 -14.11 5.19 -11.15
CA TYR A 73 -13.77 6.56 -11.53
C TYR A 73 -12.29 6.90 -11.22
N GLY A 74 -11.39 6.00 -11.58
CA GLY A 74 -9.94 6.10 -11.35
C GLY A 74 -9.14 5.59 -12.55
N LYS A 75 -7.83 5.83 -12.56
CA LYS A 75 -6.92 5.35 -13.63
C LYS A 75 -5.91 4.41 -12.97
N ALA A 76 -5.87 3.18 -13.44
CA ALA A 76 -5.00 2.14 -12.92
C ALA A 76 -4.44 1.30 -14.07
N THR A 77 -3.22 0.80 -13.89
CA THR A 77 -2.52 -0.06 -14.84
C THR A 77 -2.34 -1.46 -14.23
N GLY A 78 -2.22 -2.48 -15.09
CA GLY A 78 -1.98 -3.88 -14.65
C GLY A 78 -3.20 -4.66 -14.16
N LEU A 79 -4.34 -4.02 -13.88
CA LEU A 79 -5.53 -4.71 -13.33
C LEU A 79 -6.04 -5.88 -14.19
N PRO A 80 -6.15 -5.79 -15.54
CA PRO A 80 -6.65 -6.89 -16.35
C PRO A 80 -5.83 -8.17 -16.22
N GLN A 81 -4.51 -8.06 -16.03
CA GLN A 81 -3.65 -9.22 -15.86
C GLN A 81 -3.89 -9.89 -14.50
N ILE A 82 -4.01 -9.12 -13.42
CA ILE A 82 -4.34 -9.66 -12.09
C ILE A 82 -5.71 -10.37 -12.14
N MET A 83 -6.70 -9.78 -12.81
CA MET A 83 -8.03 -10.39 -12.96
C MET A 83 -8.01 -11.68 -13.81
N PHE A 84 -7.07 -11.80 -14.74
CA PHE A 84 -6.95 -12.97 -15.61
C PHE A 84 -6.11 -14.09 -14.99
N GLU A 85 -4.95 -13.76 -14.43
CA GLU A 85 -3.99 -14.74 -13.91
C GLU A 85 -4.11 -14.99 -12.40
N GLY A 86 -4.73 -14.07 -11.66
CA GLY A 86 -4.89 -14.19 -10.21
C GLY A 86 -3.60 -13.96 -9.41
N VAL A 87 -2.60 -13.32 -10.01
CA VAL A 87 -1.28 -13.11 -9.41
C VAL A 87 -0.79 -11.67 -9.58
N LEU A 88 0.05 -11.22 -8.64
CA LEU A 88 0.78 -9.96 -8.67
C LEU A 88 2.26 -10.26 -8.90
N GLU A 89 2.84 -9.64 -9.93
CA GLU A 89 4.22 -9.87 -10.36
C GLU A 89 5.12 -8.62 -10.29
N VAL A 90 4.59 -7.52 -9.76
CA VAL A 90 5.28 -6.23 -9.62
C VAL A 90 4.90 -5.56 -8.30
N PRO A 91 5.70 -4.61 -7.79
CA PRO A 91 5.28 -3.77 -6.68
C PRO A 91 4.01 -2.98 -7.00
N ILE A 92 3.21 -2.69 -5.98
CA ILE A 92 2.05 -1.79 -6.10
C ILE A 92 2.55 -0.36 -5.95
N MET A 93 2.25 0.49 -6.94
CA MET A 93 2.67 1.88 -6.97
C MET A 93 1.45 2.80 -6.88
N LEU A 94 1.49 3.77 -5.97
CA LEU A 94 0.44 4.76 -5.76
C LEU A 94 1.01 6.16 -6.02
N THR A 95 0.33 6.91 -6.89
CA THR A 95 0.67 8.28 -7.28
C THR A 95 -0.62 9.00 -7.72
N GLU A 96 -0.52 10.28 -8.03
CA GLU A 96 -1.55 11.11 -8.64
C GLU A 96 -1.97 10.64 -10.05
N THR A 97 -3.09 11.16 -10.56
CA THR A 97 -3.59 10.89 -11.93
C THR A 97 -2.92 11.77 -12.97
#